data_AF-C7NI25-F1
#
_entry.id   AF-C7NI25-F1
#
_cell.length_a   1.000
_cell.length_b   1.000
_cell.length_c   1.000
_cell.angle_alpha   90.00
_cell.angle_beta   90.00
_cell.angle_gamma   90.00
#
_symmetry.space_group_name_H-M   'P 1'
#
loop_
_entity.id
_entity.type
_entity.pdbx_description
1 polymer ?
#
loop_
_entity_poly.entity_id
_entity_poly.type
_entity_poly.pdbx_seq_one_letter_code
_entity_poly.pdbx_strand_id
1 'polypeptide(L)'
;MPQKYSPEFKARALKLIEERVSAEQCSGWVACTAVGEALGGISPHTLRNWWKQDRIDQGEAPGLNTAEAEEITKLRRENLELRRANEMADSSGGCKELCELL
;
A
#
# COMPACT_ATOMS: atom_id res chain seq x y z
N MET A 1 -6.03 14.11 0.71
CA MET A 1 -7.49 14.09 0.49
C MET A 1 -8.14 13.38 1.66
N PRO A 2 -9.29 13.85 2.17
CA PRO A 2 -9.99 13.14 3.23
C PRO A 2 -10.37 11.73 2.76
N GLN A 3 -10.06 10.70 3.55
CA GLN A 3 -10.49 9.35 3.23
C GLN A 3 -12.03 9.28 3.31
N LYS A 4 -12.66 8.84 2.22
CA LYS A 4 -14.13 8.68 2.14
C LYS A 4 -14.67 7.60 3.08
N TYR A 5 -13.84 6.66 3.50
CA TYR A 5 -14.21 5.55 4.36
C TYR A 5 -13.23 5.47 5.52
N SER A 6 -13.74 5.22 6.74
CA SER A 6 -12.87 5.05 7.90
C SER A 6 -12.15 3.69 7.84
N PRO A 7 -10.97 3.56 8.47
CA PRO A 7 -10.26 2.28 8.52
C PRO A 7 -11.07 1.20 9.23
N GLU A 8 -11.84 1.53 10.26
CA GLU A 8 -12.72 0.60 10.97
C GLU A 8 -13.84 0.09 10.06
N PHE A 9 -14.40 0.97 9.24
CA PHE A 9 -15.42 0.60 8.25
C PHE A 9 -14.84 -0.36 7.21
N LYS A 10 -13.65 -0.05 6.67
CA LYS A 10 -12.95 -0.91 5.72
C LYS A 10 -12.66 -2.29 6.32
N ALA A 11 -12.14 -2.34 7.56
CA ALA A 11 -11.85 -3.60 8.25
C ALA A 11 -13.11 -4.46 8.45
N ARG A 12 -14.23 -3.83 8.82
CA ARG A 12 -15.52 -4.53 8.93
C ARG A 12 -16.00 -5.08 7.60
N ALA A 13 -15.88 -4.30 6.52
CA ALA A 13 -16.26 -4.75 5.18
C ALA A 13 -15.43 -5.95 4.72
N LEU A 14 -14.11 -5.93 4.96
CA LEU A 14 -13.20 -7.04 4.65
C LEU A 14 -13.58 -8.31 5.41
N LYS A 15 -13.83 -8.18 6.72
CA LYS A 15 -14.27 -9.31 7.55
C LYS A 15 -15.56 -9.96 7.02
N LEU A 16 -16.56 -9.16 6.64
CA LEU A 16 -17.80 -9.67 6.06
C LEU A 16 -17.59 -10.38 4.72
N ILE A 17 -16.67 -9.89 3.89
CA ILE A 17 -16.33 -10.53 2.61
C ILE A 17 -15.71 -11.91 2.88
N GLU A 18 -14.74 -11.98 3.79
CA GLU A 18 -14.03 -13.22 4.11
C GLU A 18 -14.93 -14.27 4.76
N GLU A 19 -15.78 -13.84 5.71
CA GLU A 19 -16.80 -14.69 6.32
C GLU A 19 -17.74 -15.27 5.27
N ARG A 20 -18.16 -14.46 4.29
CA ARG A 20 -19.05 -14.90 3.22
C ARG A 20 -18.37 -15.86 2.24
N VAL A 21 -17.14 -15.58 1.84
CA VAL A 21 -16.34 -16.48 0.98
C VAL A 21 -16.21 -17.84 1.66
N SER A 22 -15.91 -17.86 2.96
CA SER A 22 -15.71 -19.09 3.73
C SER A 22 -17.02 -19.85 3.98
N ALA A 23 -18.09 -19.16 4.39
CA ALA A 23 -19.36 -19.78 4.75
C ALA A 23 -20.14 -20.30 3.54
N GLU A 24 -20.16 -19.54 2.45
CA GLU A 24 -20.94 -19.87 1.25
C GLU A 24 -20.10 -20.57 0.18
N GLN A 25 -18.78 -20.70 0.39
CA GLN A 25 -17.83 -21.25 -0.60
C GLN A 25 -17.97 -20.58 -1.97
N CYS A 26 -18.31 -19.29 -1.97
CA CYS A 26 -18.59 -18.53 -3.16
C CYS A 26 -17.34 -17.78 -3.65
N SER A 27 -17.35 -17.34 -4.90
CA SER A 27 -16.23 -16.54 -5.43
C SER A 27 -16.14 -15.19 -4.72
N GLY A 28 -14.93 -14.65 -4.56
CA GLY A 28 -14.73 -13.33 -3.96
C GLY A 28 -15.50 -12.20 -4.66
N TRP A 29 -15.79 -12.32 -5.95
CA TRP A 29 -16.64 -11.37 -6.67
C TRP A 29 -18.09 -11.38 -6.17
N VAL A 30 -18.65 -12.57 -5.97
CA VAL A 30 -20.02 -12.75 -5.46
C VAL A 30 -20.11 -12.22 -4.02
N ALA A 31 -19.13 -12.53 -3.18
CA ALA A 31 -19.05 -11.98 -1.83
C ALA A 31 -18.96 -10.44 -1.82
N CYS A 32 -18.06 -9.85 -2.61
CA CYS A 32 -17.92 -8.40 -2.73
C CYS A 32 -19.19 -7.71 -3.22
N THR A 33 -19.92 -8.33 -4.16
CA THR A 33 -21.15 -7.75 -4.72
C THR A 33 -22.22 -7.64 -3.66
N ALA A 34 -22.48 -8.73 -2.95
CA ALA A 34 -23.50 -8.76 -1.92
C ALA A 34 -23.15 -7.92 -0.68
N VAL A 35 -21.87 -7.90 -0.29
CA VAL A 35 -21.44 -7.01 0.82
C VAL A 35 -21.56 -5.55 0.41
N GLY A 36 -21.29 -5.20 -0.86
CA GLY A 36 -21.49 -3.86 -1.39
C GLY A 36 -22.94 -3.39 -1.30
N GLU A 37 -23.88 -4.26 -1.66
CA GLU A 37 -25.32 -4.03 -1.51
C GLU A 37 -25.72 -3.88 -0.04
N ALA A 38 -25.25 -4.78 0.83
CA ALA A 38 -25.56 -4.77 2.26
C ALA A 38 -25.02 -3.54 3.02
N LEU A 39 -23.89 -2.98 2.60
CA LEU A 39 -23.26 -1.82 3.22
C LEU A 39 -23.75 -0.47 2.66
N GLY A 40 -24.85 -0.46 1.89
CA GLY A 40 -25.47 0.77 1.40
C GLY A 40 -24.98 1.22 0.02
N GLY A 41 -24.61 0.29 -0.86
CA GLY A 41 -24.34 0.56 -2.27
C GLY A 41 -22.87 0.88 -2.59
N ILE A 42 -21.93 0.27 -1.87
CA ILE A 42 -20.50 0.40 -2.20
C ILE A 42 -20.20 -0.41 -3.45
N SER A 43 -19.43 0.18 -4.38
CA SER A 43 -19.03 -0.50 -5.61
C SER A 43 -18.30 -1.82 -5.31
N PRO A 44 -18.72 -2.95 -5.91
CA PRO A 44 -18.06 -4.24 -5.74
C PRO A 44 -16.58 -4.22 -6.15
N HIS A 45 -16.22 -3.39 -7.12
CA HIS A 45 -14.82 -3.18 -7.53
C HIS A 45 -13.98 -2.54 -6.43
N THR A 46 -14.56 -1.60 -5.67
CA THR A 46 -13.86 -0.96 -4.55
C THR A 46 -13.57 -1.97 -3.45
N LEU A 47 -14.58 -2.74 -3.08
CA LEU A 47 -14.46 -3.81 -2.09
C LEU A 47 -13.46 -4.88 -2.52
N ARG A 48 -13.50 -5.29 -3.79
CA ARG A 48 -12.56 -6.26 -4.35
C ARG A 48 -11.12 -5.76 -4.33
N ASN A 49 -10.89 -4.47 -4.59
CA ASN A 49 -9.55 -3.90 -4.50
C ASN A 49 -9.03 -3.93 -3.07
N TRP A 50 -9.89 -3.61 -2.09
CA TRP A 50 -9.53 -3.72 -0.68
C TRP A 50 -9.23 -5.16 -0.28
N TRP A 51 -10.11 -6.10 -0.64
CA TRP A 51 -9.95 -7.51 -0.31
C TRP A 51 -8.70 -8.12 -0.95
N LYS A 52 -8.41 -7.78 -2.21
CA LYS A 52 -7.18 -8.22 -2.87
C LYS A 52 -5.94 -7.68 -2.16
N GLN A 53 -5.93 -6.40 -1.78
CA GLN A 53 -4.79 -5.81 -1.08
C GLN A 53 -4.62 -6.43 0.31
N ASP A 54 -5.71 -6.64 1.05
CA ASP A 54 -5.69 -7.27 2.37
C ASP A 54 -5.09 -8.68 2.31
N ARG A 55 -5.44 -9.47 1.28
CA ARG A 55 -4.83 -10.79 1.06
C ARG A 55 -3.35 -10.73 0.69
N ILE A 56 -2.91 -9.70 -0.04
CA ILE A 56 -1.48 -9.47 -0.31
C ILE A 56 -0.76 -9.12 0.98
N ASP A 57 -1.34 -8.23 1.78
CA ASP A 57 -0.76 -7.75 3.04
C ASP A 57 -0.66 -8.88 4.09
N GLN A 58 -1.58 -9.84 4.05
CA GLN A 58 -1.57 -11.07 4.85
C GLN A 58 -0.68 -12.19 4.29
N GLY A 59 -0.08 -12.00 3.10
CA GLY A 59 0.79 -12.99 2.45
C GLY A 59 0.04 -14.16 1.79
N GLU A 60 -1.28 -14.06 1.63
CA GLU A 60 -2.10 -15.07 0.99
C GLU A 60 -2.15 -14.96 -0.54
N ALA A 61 -1.70 -13.83 -1.08
CA ALA A 61 -1.67 -13.56 -2.51
C ALA A 61 -0.37 -12.86 -2.91
N PRO A 62 0.18 -13.14 -4.11
CA PRO A 62 1.35 -12.45 -4.61
C PRO A 62 1.03 -10.98 -4.90
N GLY A 63 1.93 -10.08 -4.51
CA GLY A 63 1.81 -8.65 -4.75
C GLY A 63 2.77 -7.84 -3.89
N LEU A 64 2.74 -6.52 -4.04
CA LEU A 64 3.48 -5.59 -3.19
C LEU A 64 2.64 -5.31 -1.94
N ASN A 65 3.19 -5.62 -0.76
CA ASN A 65 2.54 -5.31 0.50
C ASN A 65 2.51 -3.79 0.70
N THR A 66 1.44 -3.28 1.31
CA THR A 66 1.31 -1.87 1.67
C THR A 66 2.52 -1.36 2.48
N ALA A 67 3.01 -2.14 3.45
CA ALA A 67 4.18 -1.76 4.25
C ALA A 67 5.47 -1.68 3.41
N GLU A 68 5.65 -2.60 2.47
CA GLU A 68 6.79 -2.58 1.55
C GLU A 68 6.73 -1.36 0.61
N ALA A 69 5.52 -1.00 0.14
CA ALA A 69 5.31 0.17 -0.70
C ALA A 69 5.63 1.48 0.03
N GLU A 70 5.26 1.57 1.32
CA GLU A 70 5.58 2.71 2.18
C GLU A 70 7.09 2.85 2.38
N GLU A 71 7.79 1.74 2.68
CA GLU A 71 9.24 1.75 2.85
C GLU A 71 9.97 2.12 1.56
N ILE A 72 9.55 1.58 0.41
CA ILE A 72 10.10 1.97 -0.90
C ILE A 72 9.95 3.48 -1.13
N THR A 73 8.81 4.05 -0.74
CA THR A 73 8.53 5.48 -0.90
C THR A 73 9.44 6.33 -0.01
N LYS A 74 9.61 5.91 1.26
CA LYS A 74 10.51 6.55 2.21
C LYS A 74 11.97 6.51 1.73
N LEU A 75 12.46 5.33 1.35
CA LEU A 75 13.81 5.14 0.84
C LEU A 75 14.08 5.95 -0.43
N ARG A 76 13.10 6.05 -1.33
CA ARG A 76 13.22 6.90 -2.54
C ARG A 76 13.38 8.37 -2.19
N ARG A 77 12.67 8.86 -1.16
CA ARG A 77 12.80 10.22 -0.67
C ARG A 77 14.18 10.46 -0.06
N GLU A 78 14.61 9.58 0.84
CA GLU A 78 15.94 9.67 1.45
C GLU A 78 17.05 9.65 0.39
N ASN A 79 16.94 8.77 -0.60
CA ASN A 79 17.92 8.71 -1.70
C ASN A 79 17.97 10.02 -2.51
N LEU A 80 16.82 10.65 -2.75
CA LEU A 80 16.76 11.94 -3.44
C LEU A 80 17.42 13.05 -2.60
N GLU A 81 17.16 13.08 -1.29
CA GLU A 81 17.76 14.05 -0.36
C GLU A 81 19.29 13.84 -0.28
N LEU A 82 19.74 12.59 -0.17
CA LEU A 82 21.17 12.25 -0.19
C LEU A 82 21.85 12.66 -1.49
N ARG A 83 21.20 12.40 -2.65
CA ARG A 83 21.75 12.83 -3.95
C ARG A 83 21.90 14.35 -4.04
N ARG A 84 20.91 15.11 -3.54
CA ARG A 84 21.00 16.57 -3.49
C ARG A 84 22.12 17.05 -2.58
N ALA A 85 22.28 16.42 -1.42
CA ALA A 85 23.37 16.74 -0.49
C ALA A 85 24.75 16.48 -1.10
N ASN A 86 24.92 15.33 -1.77
CA ASN A 86 26.15 15.01 -2.47
C ASN A 86 26.43 15.99 -3.62
N GLU A 87 25.43 16.34 -4.43
CA GLU A 87 25.59 17.34 -5.49
C GLU A 87 26.03 18.71 -4.94
N MET A 88 25.48 19.13 -3.80
CA MET A 88 25.94 20.36 -3.11
C MET A 88 27.37 20.22 -2.59
N ALA A 89 27.74 19.09 -2.00
CA ALA A 89 29.09 18.85 -1.47
C ALA A 89 30.16 18.77 -2.58
N ASP A 90 29.83 18.11 -3.69
CA ASP A 90 30.68 18.03 -4.88
C ASP A 90 30.84 19.42 -5.54
N SER A 91 29.77 20.20 -5.64
CA SER A 91 29.82 21.55 -6.21
C SER A 91 30.50 22.59 -5.31
N SER A 92 30.55 22.36 -3.99
CA SER A 92 31.27 23.22 -3.03
C SER A 92 32.74 22.81 -2.81
N GLY A 93 33.25 21.82 -3.55
CA GLY A 93 34.69 21.54 -3.67
C GLY A 93 35.28 20.61 -2.62
N GLY A 94 34.47 19.96 -1.78
CA GLY A 94 34.95 19.04 -0.73
C GLY A 94 35.64 17.78 -1.25
N CYS A 95 35.45 17.44 -2.54
CA CYS A 95 36.09 16.29 -3.19
C CYS A 95 37.56 16.52 -3.59
N LYS A 96 38.10 17.75 -3.49
CA LYS A 96 39.51 17.99 -3.86
C LYS A 96 40.51 17.68 -2.76
N GLU A 97 40.19 17.92 -1.48
CA GLU A 97 41.17 17.74 -0.39
C GLU A 97 41.38 16.27 0.02
N LEU A 98 40.44 15.37 -0.25
CA LEU A 98 40.60 13.93 0.06
C LEU A 98 41.38 13.15 -1.01
N CYS A 99 41.54 13.70 -2.22
CA CYS A 99 42.35 13.08 -3.28
C CYS A 99 43.83 13.48 -3.25
N GLU A 100 44.25 14.41 -2.40
CA GLU A 100 45.68 14.75 -2.23
C GLU A 100 46.36 13.97 -1.08
N LEU A 101 45.61 13.13 -0.36
CA LEU A 101 46.10 12.29 0.75
C LEU A 101 46.13 10.78 0.45
N LEU A 102 45.97 10.39 -0.82
CA LEU A 102 46.23 9.04 -1.34
C LEU A 102 47.12 9.15 -2.59
#